data_AF-A8YIM6-F1
#
_entry.id   AF-A8YIM6-F1
#
_cell.length_a   1.000
_cell.length_b   1.000
_cell.length_c   1.000
_cell.angle_alpha   90.00
_cell.angle_beta   90.00
_cell.angle_gamma   90.00
#
_symmetry.space_group_name_H-M   'P 1'
#
loop_
_entity.id
_entity.type
_entity.pdbx_description
1 polymer ?
#
loop_
_entity_poly.entity_id
_entity_poly.type
_entity_poly.pdbx_seq_one_letter_code
_entity_poly.pdbx_strand_id
1 'polypeptide(L)'
;MNNAIVKPRDVQVAPIAVDTFVFRSRTWDRLKFEIEYGLQKGTTANSYLIKGEKVALFDPPGESFSSIFLEALTKRIDPKTIDYIILGHVNPNRAVTLKALLEIAPQVTFVCSNPGAISLKKILETEALNLLVVKGEEILNLGANHQLEFIPTPNPRFPDQLCTYDSKTDILYTDKLFGAHVCGDQIFDEGWSVYNEDRRYYFDCLMAPYASQISNALEKLAAKSPLFYAVGHGPLVRYAMHELTLSYQQWLAVQKSQELTIALIYASAYGNTATLAQAIAMGITKAGVAVTAINAESAEPDEIKTAIEKSVGFIFGSPTLGGHAPTPIQTALGITLSNGDKSKLVGVFGSYGWSGEAVDLLEGKFRDGGYRFGFEPIRVKFKPTEAILKTCEEAGTDFAQAVKKARKSRQPKTNVNQSQSDRRSQALGRLVGSLCIVTCELGELRGAMLASWVSQATFTPPGLTIAVAKERAIESLLYSGTPFVLNILQEGQHLALMKHFLKPFSPGEDRFANIETTKAENGGPILAEALAYLECRVEQRMECGDHWLIYAIAEKGKVLHQGLTAIHHRKSGSYY
;
A
#
# COMPACT_ATOMS: atom_id res chain seq x y z
N MET A 1 -13.19 -19.14 21.26
CA MET A 1 -11.76 -19.11 20.85
C MET A 1 -11.57 -20.18 19.79
N ASN A 2 -11.62 -19.81 18.50
CA ASN A 2 -11.25 -20.74 17.43
C ASN A 2 -9.72 -20.81 17.40
N ASN A 3 -9.16 -21.97 17.71
CA ASN A 3 -7.77 -22.29 17.38
C ASN A 3 -7.66 -22.31 15.86
N ALA A 4 -7.37 -21.16 15.24
CA ALA A 4 -7.01 -21.09 13.84
C ALA A 4 -5.77 -21.98 13.66
N ILE A 5 -5.90 -23.05 12.88
CA ILE A 5 -4.78 -23.91 12.50
C ILE A 5 -3.81 -23.01 11.72
N VAL A 6 -2.71 -22.61 12.37
CA VAL A 6 -1.66 -21.83 11.72
C VAL A 6 -1.02 -22.73 10.67
N LYS A 7 -1.33 -22.48 9.40
CA LYS A 7 -0.72 -23.23 8.30
C LYS A 7 0.78 -22.86 8.25
N PRO A 8 1.70 -23.83 8.40
CA PRO A 8 3.12 -23.55 8.43
C PRO A 8 3.59 -23.08 7.05
N ARG A 9 4.63 -22.24 7.00
CA ARG A 9 5.26 -21.84 5.73
C ARG A 9 5.68 -23.06 4.92
N ASP A 10 5.48 -22.99 3.61
CA ASP A 10 5.87 -24.07 2.69
C ASP A 10 6.38 -23.51 1.36
N VAL A 11 6.73 -24.42 0.44
CA VAL A 11 7.07 -24.09 -0.95
C VAL A 11 6.21 -24.91 -1.88
N GLN A 12 5.28 -24.24 -2.56
CA GLN A 12 4.47 -24.87 -3.59
C GLN A 12 5.22 -24.80 -4.93
N VAL A 13 5.50 -25.97 -5.51
CA VAL A 13 6.23 -26.09 -6.78
C VAL A 13 5.33 -26.63 -7.87
N ALA A 14 5.31 -25.99 -9.03
CA ALA A 14 4.57 -26.48 -10.19
C ALA A 14 5.20 -26.09 -11.52
N PRO A 15 5.03 -26.91 -12.58
CA PRO A 15 5.32 -26.49 -13.95
C PRO A 15 4.30 -25.43 -14.38
N ILE A 16 4.77 -24.40 -15.10
CA ILE A 16 3.92 -23.29 -15.57
C ILE A 16 3.98 -23.07 -17.09
N ALA A 17 5.04 -23.56 -17.73
CA ALA A 17 5.22 -23.65 -19.17
C ALA A 17 6.29 -24.72 -19.50
N VAL A 18 6.62 -24.87 -20.78
CA VAL A 18 7.75 -25.73 -21.20
C VAL A 18 9.04 -25.27 -20.51
N ASP A 19 9.77 -26.23 -19.94
CA ASP A 19 11.02 -26.05 -19.20
C ASP A 19 10.97 -25.12 -17.97
N THR A 20 9.78 -24.59 -17.62
CA THR A 20 9.63 -23.53 -16.62
C THR A 20 8.80 -23.98 -15.43
N PHE A 21 9.37 -23.83 -14.23
CA PHE A 21 8.74 -24.09 -12.95
C PHE A 21 8.60 -22.82 -12.12
N VAL A 22 7.52 -22.73 -11.33
CA VAL A 22 7.41 -21.76 -10.24
C VAL A 22 7.67 -22.44 -8.89
N PHE A 23 8.34 -21.72 -8.00
CA PHE A 23 8.51 -22.03 -6.58
C PHE A 23 7.87 -20.91 -5.78
N ARG A 24 6.67 -21.15 -5.26
CA ARG A 24 5.94 -20.16 -4.45
C ARG A 24 6.25 -20.44 -2.99
N SER A 25 7.11 -19.64 -2.38
CA SER A 25 7.34 -19.72 -0.93
C SER A 25 6.19 -19.03 -0.21
N ARG A 26 5.34 -19.78 0.50
CA ARG A 26 4.05 -19.30 0.98
C ARG A 26 4.05 -19.07 2.49
N THR A 27 3.37 -18.00 2.91
CA THR A 27 3.06 -17.74 4.31
C THR A 27 1.61 -17.29 4.41
N TRP A 28 0.83 -17.93 5.27
CA TRP A 28 -0.56 -17.53 5.54
C TRP A 28 -0.62 -16.35 6.51
N ASP A 29 0.40 -16.22 7.35
CA ASP A 29 0.53 -15.09 8.26
C ASP A 29 1.18 -13.88 7.57
N ARG A 30 0.97 -12.72 8.18
CA ARG A 30 1.65 -11.47 7.82
C ARG A 30 3.17 -11.64 7.87
N LEU A 31 3.84 -11.40 6.76
CA LEU A 31 5.30 -11.56 6.67
C LEU A 31 6.06 -10.44 7.41
N LYS A 32 5.60 -9.20 7.27
CA LYS A 32 6.24 -8.00 7.85
C LYS A 32 5.21 -6.95 8.24
N PHE A 33 5.59 -6.09 9.19
CA PHE A 33 4.89 -4.84 9.48
C PHE A 33 5.24 -3.78 8.44
N GLU A 34 4.71 -3.97 7.23
CA GLU A 34 4.68 -2.96 6.17
C GLU A 34 3.21 -2.76 5.75
N ILE A 35 2.89 -1.59 5.20
CA ILE A 35 1.50 -1.24 4.87
C ILE A 35 0.92 -2.19 3.82
N GLU A 36 1.73 -2.66 2.88
CA GLU A 36 1.31 -3.59 1.81
C GLU A 36 0.79 -4.95 2.31
N TYR A 37 1.13 -5.37 3.54
CA TYR A 37 0.60 -6.59 4.16
C TYR A 37 -0.61 -6.33 5.08
N GLY A 38 -1.18 -5.12 5.05
CA GLY A 38 -2.24 -4.67 5.96
C GLY A 38 -3.54 -5.47 5.88
N LEU A 39 -3.82 -6.15 4.77
CA LEU A 39 -5.00 -7.02 4.63
C LEU A 39 -4.88 -8.34 5.40
N GLN A 40 -3.68 -8.71 5.86
CA GLN A 40 -3.41 -9.92 6.63
C GLN A 40 -3.86 -11.24 5.97
N LYS A 41 -3.93 -11.28 4.63
CA LYS A 41 -4.28 -12.48 3.84
C LYS A 41 -3.06 -13.35 3.46
N GLY A 42 -1.95 -13.19 4.17
CA GLY A 42 -0.67 -13.82 3.84
C GLY A 42 -0.05 -13.31 2.55
N THR A 43 0.99 -13.99 2.06
CA THR A 43 1.63 -13.70 0.77
C THR A 43 2.37 -14.92 0.24
N THR A 44 2.80 -14.86 -1.02
CA THR A 44 3.87 -15.70 -1.55
C THR A 44 5.09 -14.87 -1.93
N ALA A 45 6.27 -15.48 -1.95
CA ALA A 45 7.45 -14.99 -2.64
C ALA A 45 7.77 -15.99 -3.76
N ASN A 46 7.51 -15.59 -5.00
CA ASN A 46 7.60 -16.46 -6.17
C ASN A 46 9.00 -16.37 -6.78
N SER A 47 9.64 -17.53 -6.93
CA SER A 47 10.86 -17.73 -7.71
C SER A 47 10.55 -18.59 -8.93
N TYR A 48 11.33 -18.46 -10.00
CA TYR A 48 11.09 -19.19 -11.24
C TYR A 48 12.35 -19.91 -11.69
N LEU A 49 12.22 -21.11 -12.25
CA LEU A 49 13.35 -21.89 -12.77
C LEU A 49 13.07 -22.23 -14.23
N ILE A 50 13.97 -21.81 -15.12
CA ILE A 50 13.95 -22.20 -16.54
C ILE A 50 15.08 -23.19 -16.78
N LYS A 51 14.76 -24.35 -17.34
CA LYS A 51 15.69 -25.44 -17.64
C LYS A 51 15.95 -25.55 -19.16
N GLY A 52 16.60 -24.53 -19.72
CA GLY A 52 17.13 -24.61 -21.09
C GLY A 52 18.40 -25.46 -21.17
N GLU A 53 19.19 -25.27 -22.22
CA GLU A 53 20.58 -25.79 -22.28
C GLU A 53 21.45 -25.16 -21.19
N LYS A 54 21.12 -23.90 -20.83
CA LYS A 54 21.56 -23.23 -19.62
C LYS A 54 20.39 -23.04 -18.68
N VAL A 55 20.67 -23.06 -17.38
CA VAL A 55 19.66 -23.00 -16.33
C VAL A 55 19.66 -21.62 -15.69
N ALA A 56 18.47 -21.00 -15.60
CA ALA A 56 18.27 -19.72 -14.94
C ALA A 56 17.29 -19.85 -13.77
N LEU A 57 17.69 -19.33 -12.61
CA LEU A 57 16.86 -19.18 -11.41
C LEU A 57 16.53 -17.71 -11.19
N PHE A 58 15.26 -17.37 -11.15
CA PHE A 58 14.76 -16.02 -10.90
C PHE A 58 14.41 -15.84 -9.44
N ASP A 59 14.82 -14.69 -8.89
CA ASP A 59 14.31 -14.12 -7.65
C ASP A 59 14.20 -15.09 -6.46
N PRO A 60 15.33 -15.67 -5.98
CA PRO A 60 15.32 -16.44 -4.73
C PRO A 60 14.65 -15.66 -3.59
N PRO A 61 13.87 -16.33 -2.73
CA PRO A 61 13.05 -15.64 -1.74
C PRO A 61 13.92 -15.08 -0.60
N GLY A 62 13.31 -14.26 0.25
CA GLY A 62 14.00 -13.70 1.41
C GLY A 62 14.30 -14.71 2.51
N GLU A 63 15.07 -14.25 3.52
CA GLU A 63 15.56 -15.02 4.66
C GLU A 63 14.51 -15.93 5.32
N SER A 64 13.28 -15.43 5.49
CA SER A 64 12.16 -16.16 6.11
C SER A 64 11.77 -17.48 5.42
N PHE A 65 12.23 -17.70 4.19
CA PHE A 65 11.96 -18.89 3.39
C PHE A 65 13.24 -19.63 2.94
N SER A 66 14.44 -19.15 3.29
CA SER A 66 15.70 -19.62 2.71
C SER A 66 15.86 -21.14 2.80
N SER A 67 15.72 -21.72 4.00
CA SER A 67 15.92 -23.16 4.21
C SER A 67 14.90 -24.02 3.45
N ILE A 68 13.59 -23.69 3.55
CA ILE A 68 12.53 -24.47 2.89
C ILE A 68 12.59 -24.32 1.37
N PHE A 69 13.04 -23.18 0.86
CA PHE A 69 13.25 -22.93 -0.56
C PHE A 69 14.41 -23.76 -1.10
N LEU A 70 15.56 -23.76 -0.44
CA LEU A 70 16.71 -24.55 -0.84
C LEU A 70 16.39 -26.06 -0.86
N GLU A 71 15.68 -26.55 0.17
CA GLU A 71 15.22 -27.94 0.21
C GLU A 71 14.31 -28.28 -0.99
N ALA A 72 13.34 -27.41 -1.30
CA ALA A 72 12.45 -27.60 -2.44
C ALA A 72 13.20 -27.52 -3.79
N LEU A 73 14.19 -26.63 -3.90
CA LEU A 73 15.01 -26.46 -5.09
C LEU A 73 15.86 -27.71 -5.36
N THR A 74 16.57 -28.23 -4.35
CA THR A 74 17.42 -29.43 -4.48
C THR A 74 16.62 -30.68 -4.85
N LYS A 75 15.34 -30.76 -4.47
CA LYS A 75 14.44 -31.84 -4.92
C LYS A 75 14.10 -31.78 -6.42
N ARG A 76 14.36 -30.66 -7.09
CA ARG A 76 14.00 -30.42 -8.50
C ARG A 76 15.20 -30.29 -9.43
N ILE A 77 16.34 -29.84 -8.92
CA ILE A 77 17.57 -29.68 -9.70
C ILE A 77 18.78 -29.72 -8.75
N ASP A 78 19.93 -30.17 -9.23
CA ASP A 78 21.19 -29.92 -8.54
C ASP A 78 21.53 -28.43 -8.66
N PRO A 79 21.57 -27.65 -7.56
CA PRO A 79 21.86 -26.21 -7.65
C PRO A 79 23.20 -25.89 -8.31
N LYS A 80 24.15 -26.83 -8.34
CA LYS A 80 25.44 -26.68 -9.04
C LYS A 80 25.34 -26.61 -10.56
N THR A 81 24.20 -26.99 -11.13
CA THR A 81 23.95 -26.87 -12.57
C THR A 81 23.27 -25.55 -12.94
N ILE A 82 23.04 -24.65 -11.98
CA ILE A 82 22.49 -23.32 -12.26
C ILE A 82 23.59 -22.46 -12.86
N ASP A 83 23.33 -21.90 -14.04
CA ASP A 83 24.24 -20.98 -14.72
C ASP A 83 23.97 -19.53 -14.33
N TYR A 84 22.69 -19.17 -14.21
CA TYR A 84 22.26 -17.78 -13.97
C TYR A 84 21.34 -17.66 -12.77
N ILE A 85 21.59 -16.63 -11.95
CA ILE A 85 20.61 -16.13 -10.99
C ILE A 85 20.13 -14.76 -11.46
N ILE A 86 18.89 -14.68 -11.92
CA ILE A 86 18.28 -13.45 -12.46
C ILE A 86 17.52 -12.75 -11.34
N LEU A 87 17.81 -11.48 -11.11
CA LEU A 87 17.21 -10.69 -10.04
C LEU A 87 16.35 -9.59 -10.64
N GLY A 88 15.03 -9.70 -10.46
CA GLY A 88 14.07 -8.66 -10.79
C GLY A 88 14.22 -7.43 -9.89
N HIS A 89 14.61 -7.64 -8.63
CA HIS A 89 15.13 -6.58 -7.74
C HIS A 89 16.00 -7.18 -6.62
N VAL A 90 16.75 -6.31 -5.96
CA VAL A 90 17.69 -6.61 -4.89
C VAL A 90 17.25 -5.90 -3.62
N ASN A 91 17.18 -6.64 -2.51
CA ASN A 91 16.94 -6.06 -1.20
C ASN A 91 17.75 -6.81 -0.12
N PRO A 92 18.06 -6.18 1.02
CA PRO A 92 18.86 -6.81 2.07
C PRO A 92 18.28 -8.13 2.61
N ASN A 93 16.96 -8.27 2.61
CA ASN A 93 16.28 -9.48 3.09
C ASN A 93 16.53 -10.71 2.20
N ARG A 94 17.04 -10.55 0.97
CA ARG A 94 17.44 -11.67 0.09
C ARG A 94 18.88 -12.12 0.33
N ALA A 95 19.70 -11.35 1.05
CA ALA A 95 21.13 -11.62 1.21
C ALA A 95 21.42 -13.02 1.76
N VAL A 96 20.68 -13.45 2.78
CA VAL A 96 20.86 -14.78 3.40
C VAL A 96 20.69 -15.91 2.39
N THR A 97 19.62 -15.87 1.60
CA THR A 97 19.35 -16.90 0.57
C THR A 97 20.37 -16.87 -0.55
N LEU A 98 20.77 -15.67 -1.00
CA LEU A 98 21.74 -15.52 -2.08
C LEU A 98 23.16 -15.95 -1.65
N LYS A 99 23.58 -15.65 -0.42
CA LYS A 99 24.85 -16.15 0.15
C LYS A 99 24.86 -17.69 0.19
N ALA A 100 23.79 -18.29 0.71
CA ALA A 100 23.66 -19.75 0.75
C ALA A 100 23.68 -20.40 -0.64
N LEU A 101 23.03 -19.79 -1.65
CA LEU A 101 23.10 -20.28 -3.02
C LEU A 101 24.51 -20.16 -3.61
N LEU A 102 25.21 -19.05 -3.34
CA LEU A 102 26.57 -18.82 -3.85
C LEU A 102 27.59 -19.79 -3.23
N GLU A 103 27.40 -20.21 -1.99
CA GLU A 103 28.21 -21.27 -1.36
C GLU A 103 28.03 -22.63 -2.05
N ILE A 104 26.81 -22.95 -2.48
CA ILE A 104 26.50 -24.22 -3.16
C ILE A 104 26.93 -24.18 -4.63
N ALA A 105 26.72 -23.04 -5.29
CA ALA A 105 26.86 -22.84 -6.73
C ALA A 105 27.73 -21.60 -7.03
N PRO A 106 29.04 -21.64 -6.74
CA PRO A 106 29.93 -20.48 -6.88
C PRO A 106 30.16 -20.06 -8.35
N GLN A 107 29.84 -20.93 -9.31
CA GLN A 107 29.97 -20.65 -10.74
C GLN A 107 28.89 -19.73 -11.31
N VAL A 108 27.78 -19.52 -10.58
CA VAL A 108 26.62 -18.77 -11.09
C VAL A 108 27.01 -17.35 -11.54
N THR A 109 26.36 -16.89 -12.58
CA THR A 109 26.41 -15.49 -13.02
C THR A 109 25.12 -14.80 -12.59
N PHE A 110 25.23 -13.75 -11.78
CA PHE A 110 24.09 -12.92 -11.42
C PHE A 110 23.73 -12.00 -12.58
N VAL A 111 22.44 -11.97 -12.94
CA VAL A 111 21.90 -11.08 -13.97
C VAL A 111 20.98 -10.06 -13.30
N CYS A 112 21.30 -8.78 -13.43
CA CYS A 112 20.54 -7.72 -12.79
C CYS A 112 20.74 -6.38 -13.50
N SER A 113 19.95 -5.38 -13.13
CA SER A 113 20.14 -4.01 -13.60
C SER A 113 21.41 -3.38 -12.99
N ASN A 114 21.85 -2.25 -13.53
CA ASN A 114 22.99 -1.52 -12.98
C ASN A 114 22.82 -1.09 -11.50
N PRO A 115 21.69 -0.50 -11.07
CA PRO A 115 21.47 -0.23 -9.65
C PRO A 115 21.37 -1.51 -8.80
N GLY A 116 20.89 -2.60 -9.40
CA GLY A 116 20.84 -3.92 -8.77
C GLY A 116 22.23 -4.49 -8.49
N ALA A 117 23.17 -4.35 -9.43
CA ALA A 117 24.55 -4.81 -9.28
C ALA A 117 25.27 -4.09 -8.12
N ILE A 118 25.06 -2.77 -7.99
CA ILE A 118 25.61 -1.97 -6.88
C ILE A 118 25.02 -2.44 -5.55
N SER A 119 23.69 -2.62 -5.50
CA SER A 119 22.98 -3.09 -4.31
C SER A 119 23.41 -4.50 -3.92
N LEU A 120 23.61 -5.38 -4.90
CA LEU A 120 23.98 -6.77 -4.71
C LEU A 120 25.35 -6.92 -4.07
N LYS A 121 26.36 -6.20 -4.60
CA LYS A 121 27.71 -6.15 -4.01
C LYS A 121 27.69 -5.69 -2.55
N LYS A 122 26.85 -4.68 -2.25
CA LYS A 122 26.68 -4.16 -0.89
C LYS A 122 26.07 -5.19 0.06
N ILE A 123 25.00 -5.89 -0.34
CA ILE A 123 24.33 -6.86 0.54
C ILE A 123 25.08 -8.19 0.68
N LEU A 124 25.88 -8.56 -0.32
CA LEU A 124 26.74 -9.75 -0.28
C LEU A 124 28.12 -9.46 0.32
N GLU A 125 28.45 -8.18 0.52
CA GLU A 125 29.71 -7.71 1.12
C GLU A 125 30.95 -8.21 0.34
N THR A 126 30.84 -8.27 -0.99
CA THR A 126 31.91 -8.73 -1.88
C THR A 126 31.84 -8.07 -3.25
N GLU A 127 33.03 -7.79 -3.81
CA GLU A 127 33.20 -7.31 -5.19
C GLU A 127 33.44 -8.46 -6.19
N ALA A 128 33.77 -9.66 -5.69
CA ALA A 128 34.12 -10.82 -6.49
C ALA A 128 32.87 -11.61 -6.92
N LEU A 129 32.01 -10.98 -7.71
CA LEU A 129 30.79 -11.59 -8.25
C LEU A 129 30.87 -11.70 -9.79
N ASN A 130 30.48 -12.85 -10.33
CA ASN A 130 30.20 -12.98 -11.76
C ASN A 130 28.89 -12.23 -12.05
N LEU A 131 28.97 -11.14 -12.81
CA LEU A 131 27.84 -10.25 -13.06
C LEU A 131 27.63 -10.04 -14.56
N LEU A 132 26.38 -10.22 -14.99
CA LEU A 132 25.85 -9.70 -16.24
C LEU A 132 24.95 -8.51 -15.89
N VAL A 133 25.47 -7.30 -16.12
CA VAL A 133 24.75 -6.06 -15.85
C VAL A 133 23.99 -5.63 -17.09
N VAL A 134 22.66 -5.64 -17.00
CA VAL A 134 21.76 -5.23 -18.08
C VAL A 134 21.73 -3.70 -18.20
N LYS A 135 22.00 -3.18 -19.40
CA LYS A 135 22.02 -1.75 -19.74
C LYS A 135 20.93 -1.36 -20.76
N GLY A 136 20.31 -2.33 -21.44
CA GLY A 136 19.21 -2.17 -22.38
C GLY A 136 19.40 -3.04 -23.64
N GLU A 137 18.32 -3.67 -24.09
CA GLU A 137 18.25 -4.51 -25.31
C GLU A 137 19.11 -5.79 -25.30
N GLU A 138 19.76 -6.14 -24.18
CA GLU A 138 20.46 -7.41 -24.08
C GLU A 138 19.49 -8.59 -24.12
N ILE A 139 19.88 -9.61 -24.89
CA ILE A 139 19.21 -10.90 -24.96
C ILE A 139 20.10 -11.95 -24.33
N LEU A 140 19.62 -12.63 -23.29
CA LEU A 140 20.28 -13.80 -22.73
C LEU A 140 19.66 -15.08 -23.32
N ASN A 141 20.46 -15.80 -24.11
CA ASN A 141 20.06 -17.08 -24.67
C ASN A 141 20.36 -18.22 -23.70
N LEU A 142 19.32 -18.93 -23.26
CA LEU A 142 19.43 -20.11 -22.42
C LEU A 142 19.44 -21.42 -23.22
N GLY A 143 19.48 -21.36 -24.55
CA GLY A 143 19.33 -22.52 -25.44
C GLY A 143 17.87 -22.98 -25.53
N ALA A 144 17.60 -24.03 -26.32
CA ALA A 144 16.24 -24.53 -26.55
C ALA A 144 15.21 -23.45 -26.98
N ASN A 145 15.69 -22.38 -27.64
CA ASN A 145 14.96 -21.18 -28.05
C ASN A 145 14.49 -20.23 -26.94
N HIS A 146 14.88 -20.43 -25.67
CA HIS A 146 14.65 -19.45 -24.61
C HIS A 146 15.57 -18.23 -24.80
N GLN A 147 15.01 -17.15 -25.34
CA GLN A 147 15.69 -15.87 -25.47
C GLN A 147 15.07 -14.88 -24.50
N LEU A 148 15.81 -14.57 -23.43
CA LEU A 148 15.36 -13.68 -22.38
C LEU A 148 15.71 -12.24 -22.71
N GLU A 149 14.69 -11.41 -22.88
CA GLU A 149 14.82 -9.97 -23.07
C GLU A 149 14.59 -9.24 -21.75
N PHE A 150 15.52 -8.35 -21.38
CA PHE A 150 15.43 -7.62 -20.12
C PHE A 150 14.88 -6.20 -20.32
N ILE A 151 13.98 -5.79 -19.44
CA ILE A 151 13.22 -4.53 -19.56
C ILE A 151 13.34 -3.78 -18.23
N PRO A 152 14.27 -2.80 -18.13
CA PRO A 152 14.39 -1.97 -16.93
C PRO A 152 13.13 -1.15 -16.67
N THR A 153 12.54 -1.33 -15.49
CA THR A 153 11.31 -0.67 -15.02
C THR A 153 11.52 0.02 -13.66
N PRO A 154 12.52 0.91 -13.52
CA PRO A 154 12.89 1.48 -12.24
C PRO A 154 11.80 2.41 -11.69
N ASN A 155 11.67 2.44 -10.37
CA ASN A 155 10.86 3.41 -9.65
C ASN A 155 11.58 3.81 -8.34
N PRO A 156 11.17 4.89 -7.66
CA PRO A 156 11.86 5.37 -6.47
C PRO A 156 11.98 4.35 -5.32
N ARG A 157 11.08 3.36 -5.21
CA ARG A 157 11.19 2.28 -4.22
C ARG A 157 12.11 1.15 -4.67
N PHE A 158 12.04 0.80 -5.96
CA PHE A 158 12.81 -0.26 -6.58
C PHE A 158 13.59 0.34 -7.77
N PRO A 159 14.68 1.10 -7.49
CA PRO A 159 15.45 1.77 -8.54
C PRO A 159 16.17 0.78 -9.46
N ASP A 160 16.30 -0.46 -9.01
CA ASP A 160 16.93 -1.58 -9.70
C ASP A 160 15.95 -2.52 -10.41
N GLN A 161 14.65 -2.20 -10.40
CA GLN A 161 13.64 -3.13 -10.88
C GLN A 161 13.81 -3.48 -12.36
N LEU A 162 13.76 -4.79 -12.64
CA LEU A 162 14.02 -5.40 -13.93
C LEU A 162 12.93 -6.43 -14.25
N CYS A 163 12.16 -6.18 -15.31
CA CYS A 163 11.27 -7.20 -15.87
C CYS A 163 12.03 -8.05 -16.90
N THR A 164 11.59 -9.28 -17.13
CA THR A 164 12.19 -10.18 -18.14
C THR A 164 11.09 -10.80 -18.99
N TYR A 165 11.26 -10.84 -20.31
CA TYR A 165 10.36 -11.52 -21.24
C TYR A 165 11.07 -12.74 -21.83
N ASP A 166 10.42 -13.90 -21.81
CA ASP A 166 10.91 -15.12 -22.46
C ASP A 166 10.12 -15.39 -23.74
N SER A 167 10.76 -15.24 -24.89
CA SER A 167 10.13 -15.42 -26.21
C SER A 167 9.74 -16.86 -26.54
N LYS A 168 10.27 -17.85 -25.80
CA LYS A 168 9.87 -19.26 -25.98
C LYS A 168 8.51 -19.57 -25.37
N THR A 169 8.27 -19.01 -24.19
CA THR A 169 7.10 -19.32 -23.37
C THR A 169 6.05 -18.20 -23.38
N ASP A 170 6.39 -17.05 -23.97
CA ASP A 170 5.62 -15.82 -23.91
C ASP A 170 5.27 -15.43 -22.47
N ILE A 171 6.19 -15.67 -21.53
CA ILE A 171 6.03 -15.27 -20.14
C ILE A 171 6.72 -13.92 -19.95
N LEU A 172 6.01 -13.00 -19.29
CA LEU A 172 6.62 -11.78 -18.78
C LEU A 172 6.78 -11.91 -17.26
N TYR A 173 8.02 -11.98 -16.78
CA TYR A 173 8.39 -11.93 -15.38
C TYR A 173 8.40 -10.48 -14.93
N THR A 174 7.41 -10.11 -14.11
CA THR A 174 7.08 -8.71 -13.81
C THR A 174 7.57 -8.24 -12.45
N ASP A 175 8.23 -9.12 -11.69
CA ASP A 175 8.75 -8.85 -10.35
C ASP A 175 7.67 -8.17 -9.46
N LYS A 176 7.85 -6.90 -9.07
CA LYS A 176 6.90 -6.17 -8.24
C LYS A 176 5.64 -5.70 -8.98
N LEU A 177 5.60 -5.64 -10.31
CA LEU A 177 4.40 -5.24 -11.06
C LEU A 177 3.36 -6.37 -11.08
N PHE A 178 2.07 -5.98 -11.05
CA PHE A 178 0.89 -6.85 -11.17
C PHE A 178 0.68 -7.90 -10.07
N GLY A 179 1.50 -7.86 -9.01
CA GLY A 179 1.37 -8.79 -7.88
C GLY A 179 0.16 -8.52 -6.98
N ALA A 180 -0.02 -9.40 -5.99
CA ALA A 180 -0.95 -9.23 -4.88
C ALA A 180 -0.44 -9.96 -3.63
N HIS A 181 -0.58 -9.35 -2.46
CA HIS A 181 -0.27 -10.01 -1.19
C HIS A 181 -1.47 -10.84 -0.72
N VAL A 182 -1.53 -12.07 -1.24
CA VAL A 182 -2.52 -13.08 -0.86
C VAL A 182 -1.87 -14.46 -0.94
N CYS A 183 -2.10 -15.28 0.09
CA CYS A 183 -1.67 -16.66 0.13
C CYS A 183 -2.86 -17.58 -0.18
N GLY A 184 -2.71 -18.45 -1.17
CA GLY A 184 -3.72 -19.43 -1.54
C GLY A 184 -3.12 -20.65 -2.21
N ASP A 185 -3.96 -21.66 -2.43
CA ASP A 185 -3.56 -22.90 -3.08
C ASP A 185 -3.53 -22.77 -4.62
N GLN A 186 -4.31 -21.82 -5.17
CA GLN A 186 -4.33 -21.55 -6.60
C GLN A 186 -3.02 -20.91 -7.06
N ILE A 187 -2.42 -21.50 -8.10
CA ILE A 187 -1.17 -21.04 -8.72
C ILE A 187 -1.43 -19.90 -9.69
N PHE A 188 -2.53 -20.01 -10.45
CA PHE A 188 -3.01 -18.99 -11.38
C PHE A 188 -4.26 -18.30 -10.82
N ASP A 189 -4.57 -17.15 -11.38
CA ASP A 189 -5.56 -16.18 -10.91
C ASP A 189 -6.99 -16.42 -11.43
N GLU A 190 -7.50 -17.64 -11.31
CA GLU A 190 -8.88 -17.91 -11.69
C GLU A 190 -9.86 -17.16 -10.78
N GLY A 191 -10.79 -16.39 -11.36
CA GLY A 191 -11.77 -15.59 -10.66
C GLY A 191 -11.31 -14.15 -10.38
N TRP A 192 -11.78 -13.19 -11.18
CA TRP A 192 -11.44 -11.77 -11.04
C TRP A 192 -11.79 -11.20 -9.66
N SER A 193 -13.03 -11.39 -9.23
CA SER A 193 -13.57 -10.80 -8.01
C SER A 193 -12.85 -11.24 -6.74
N VAL A 194 -12.26 -12.44 -6.75
CA VAL A 194 -11.55 -13.02 -5.61
C VAL A 194 -10.31 -12.21 -5.26
N TYR A 195 -9.60 -11.70 -6.27
CA TYR A 195 -8.31 -11.02 -6.10
C TYR A 195 -8.39 -9.50 -6.27
N ASN A 196 -9.54 -8.95 -6.69
CA ASN A 196 -9.66 -7.55 -7.07
C ASN A 196 -9.30 -6.58 -5.92
N GLU A 197 -9.82 -6.84 -4.70
CA GLU A 197 -9.49 -6.03 -3.52
C GLU A 197 -7.98 -6.06 -3.22
N ASP A 198 -7.36 -7.24 -3.30
CA ASP A 198 -5.94 -7.42 -3.00
C ASP A 198 -5.03 -6.77 -4.03
N ARG A 199 -5.39 -6.89 -5.33
CA ARG A 199 -4.68 -6.26 -6.45
C ARG A 199 -4.77 -4.74 -6.39
N ARG A 200 -5.97 -4.22 -6.09
CA ARG A 200 -6.16 -2.78 -5.93
C ARG A 200 -5.37 -2.26 -4.74
N TYR A 201 -5.44 -2.93 -3.59
CA TYR A 201 -4.67 -2.55 -2.41
C TYR A 201 -3.16 -2.57 -2.68
N TYR A 202 -2.68 -3.63 -3.35
CA TYR A 202 -1.28 -3.75 -3.76
C TYR A 202 -0.86 -2.59 -4.68
N PHE A 203 -1.70 -2.22 -5.66
CA PHE A 203 -1.46 -1.05 -6.50
C PHE A 203 -1.41 0.25 -5.69
N ASP A 204 -2.39 0.50 -4.83
CA ASP A 204 -2.48 1.72 -4.03
C ASP A 204 -1.26 1.88 -3.10
N CYS A 205 -0.77 0.77 -2.54
CA CYS A 205 0.43 0.73 -1.68
C CYS A 205 1.74 0.91 -2.46
N LEU A 206 1.95 0.12 -3.52
CA LEU A 206 3.27 0.00 -4.16
C LEU A 206 3.44 0.82 -5.44
N MET A 207 2.35 1.19 -6.11
CA MET A 207 2.39 1.75 -7.48
C MET A 207 1.88 3.18 -7.54
N ALA A 208 0.80 3.51 -6.83
CA ALA A 208 0.17 4.83 -6.88
C ALA A 208 1.14 6.01 -6.59
N PRO A 209 2.08 5.93 -5.61
CA PRO A 209 3.04 7.01 -5.35
C PRO A 209 4.08 7.24 -6.46
N TYR A 210 4.15 6.34 -7.46
CA TYR A 210 5.14 6.32 -8.54
C TYR A 210 4.47 6.31 -9.91
N ALA A 211 3.25 6.84 -10.03
CA ALA A 211 2.38 6.67 -11.19
C ALA A 211 3.05 6.99 -12.54
N SER A 212 3.93 7.99 -12.60
CA SER A 212 4.67 8.32 -13.82
C SER A 212 5.63 7.21 -14.24
N GLN A 213 6.47 6.73 -13.32
CA GLN A 213 7.43 5.66 -13.56
C GLN A 213 6.73 4.35 -13.91
N ILE A 214 5.62 4.03 -13.23
CA ILE A 214 4.81 2.85 -13.52
C ILE A 214 4.13 2.97 -14.89
N SER A 215 3.64 4.15 -15.29
CA SER A 215 3.09 4.36 -16.64
C SER A 215 4.14 4.09 -17.72
N ASN A 216 5.35 4.66 -17.55
CA ASN A 216 6.45 4.46 -18.49
C ASN A 216 6.88 2.98 -18.55
N ALA A 217 6.84 2.26 -17.42
CA ALA A 217 7.09 0.83 -17.39
C ALA A 217 6.04 0.08 -18.23
N LEU A 218 4.74 0.37 -18.03
CA LEU A 218 3.66 -0.27 -18.78
C LEU A 218 3.77 -0.01 -20.29
N GLU A 219 4.16 1.20 -20.71
CA GLU A 219 4.39 1.51 -22.12
C GLU A 219 5.49 0.64 -22.74
N LYS A 220 6.60 0.42 -22.03
CA LYS A 220 7.68 -0.49 -22.48
C LYS A 220 7.21 -1.94 -22.55
N LEU A 221 6.43 -2.38 -21.56
CA LEU A 221 5.92 -3.76 -21.50
C LEU A 221 4.83 -4.02 -22.56
N ALA A 222 4.10 -2.99 -23.00
CA ALA A 222 3.06 -3.11 -24.02
C ALA A 222 3.59 -3.53 -25.42
N ALA A 223 4.90 -3.37 -25.66
CA ALA A 223 5.55 -3.89 -26.86
C ALA A 223 5.68 -5.43 -26.87
N LYS A 224 5.42 -6.09 -25.73
CA LYS A 224 5.46 -7.55 -25.59
C LYS A 224 4.05 -8.13 -25.65
N SER A 225 3.95 -9.37 -26.13
CA SER A 225 2.67 -10.11 -26.23
C SER A 225 2.66 -11.34 -25.33
N PRO A 226 2.76 -11.18 -24.00
CA PRO A 226 2.82 -12.32 -23.10
C PRO A 226 1.48 -13.07 -23.02
N LEU A 227 1.57 -14.38 -22.79
CA LEU A 227 0.42 -15.23 -22.44
C LEU A 227 -0.02 -15.03 -20.98
N PHE A 228 0.91 -14.71 -20.08
CA PHE A 228 0.62 -14.37 -18.68
C PHE A 228 1.79 -13.65 -18.00
N TYR A 229 1.51 -13.02 -16.85
CA TYR A 229 2.52 -12.42 -15.99
C TYR A 229 2.96 -13.36 -14.87
N ALA A 230 4.28 -13.55 -14.76
CA ALA A 230 4.96 -14.22 -13.67
C ALA A 230 5.38 -13.19 -12.61
N VAL A 231 4.49 -12.95 -11.65
CA VAL A 231 4.61 -11.92 -10.61
C VAL A 231 5.46 -12.36 -9.41
N GLY A 232 6.05 -11.43 -8.68
CA GLY A 232 6.83 -11.74 -7.47
C GLY A 232 5.98 -12.16 -6.25
N HIS A 233 4.70 -11.78 -6.22
CA HIS A 233 3.78 -12.04 -5.09
C HIS A 233 2.38 -12.42 -5.58
N GLY A 234 1.80 -13.47 -4.98
CA GLY A 234 0.43 -13.90 -5.25
C GLY A 234 0.36 -14.99 -6.34
N PRO A 235 -0.84 -15.20 -6.93
CA PRO A 235 -1.00 -16.07 -8.09
C PRO A 235 -0.40 -15.44 -9.35
N LEU A 236 0.03 -16.27 -10.29
CA LEU A 236 0.41 -15.85 -11.64
C LEU A 236 -0.82 -15.27 -12.35
N VAL A 237 -0.63 -14.21 -13.14
CA VAL A 237 -1.72 -13.46 -13.75
C VAL A 237 -1.90 -13.88 -15.20
N ARG A 238 -2.80 -14.84 -15.43
CA ARG A 238 -3.16 -15.39 -16.75
C ARG A 238 -4.59 -15.00 -17.13
N TYR A 239 -5.56 -15.37 -16.30
CA TYR A 239 -6.98 -15.23 -16.64
C TYR A 239 -7.43 -13.78 -16.59
N ALA A 240 -6.92 -13.01 -15.64
CA ALA A 240 -7.23 -11.59 -15.51
C ALA A 240 -6.17 -10.67 -16.11
N MET A 241 -5.22 -11.19 -16.89
CA MET A 241 -4.09 -10.40 -17.40
C MET A 241 -4.56 -9.12 -18.11
N HIS A 242 -5.53 -9.25 -19.02
CA HIS A 242 -6.06 -8.10 -19.75
C HIS A 242 -6.80 -7.12 -18.84
N GLU A 243 -7.70 -7.62 -17.98
CA GLU A 243 -8.50 -6.80 -17.08
C GLU A 243 -7.64 -6.07 -16.03
N LEU A 244 -6.62 -6.73 -15.50
CA LEU A 244 -5.68 -6.14 -14.55
C LEU A 244 -4.82 -5.06 -15.22
N THR A 245 -4.36 -5.28 -16.45
CA THR A 245 -3.60 -4.27 -17.21
C THR A 245 -4.44 -3.04 -17.50
N LEU A 246 -5.70 -3.21 -17.92
CA LEU A 246 -6.65 -2.10 -18.08
C LEU A 246 -6.90 -1.38 -16.75
N SER A 247 -7.06 -2.12 -15.66
CA SER A 247 -7.25 -1.56 -14.33
C SER A 247 -6.05 -0.72 -13.89
N TYR A 248 -4.82 -1.20 -14.09
CA TYR A 248 -3.60 -0.42 -13.85
C TYR A 248 -3.59 0.87 -14.67
N GLN A 249 -3.90 0.81 -15.97
CA GLN A 249 -3.97 2.01 -16.82
C GLN A 249 -5.00 3.03 -16.29
N GLN A 250 -6.19 2.56 -15.90
CA GLN A 250 -7.23 3.41 -15.33
C GLN A 250 -6.79 4.03 -13.99
N TRP A 251 -6.24 3.23 -13.07
CA TRP A 251 -5.81 3.72 -11.77
C TRP A 251 -4.65 4.72 -11.88
N LEU A 252 -3.70 4.48 -12.80
CA LEU A 252 -2.63 5.42 -13.12
C LEU A 252 -3.17 6.72 -13.72
N ALA A 253 -4.16 6.64 -14.63
CA ALA A 253 -4.80 7.82 -15.18
C ALA A 253 -5.48 8.66 -14.09
N VAL A 254 -6.18 8.02 -13.14
CA VAL A 254 -6.79 8.70 -11.98
C VAL A 254 -5.74 9.36 -11.09
N GLN A 255 -4.60 8.73 -10.84
CA GLN A 255 -3.51 9.33 -10.06
C GLN A 255 -2.88 10.53 -10.78
N LYS A 256 -2.63 10.40 -12.09
CA LYS A 256 -2.03 11.48 -12.90
C LYS A 256 -3.00 12.65 -13.14
N SER A 257 -4.31 12.43 -13.07
CA SER A 257 -5.32 13.48 -13.24
C SER A 257 -5.64 14.25 -11.96
N GLN A 258 -5.04 13.92 -10.82
CA GLN A 258 -5.25 14.68 -9.60
C GLN A 258 -4.72 16.10 -9.76
N GLU A 259 -5.52 17.09 -9.38
CA GLU A 259 -5.10 18.50 -9.49
C GLU A 259 -4.05 18.92 -8.46
N LEU A 260 -3.97 18.17 -7.36
CA LEU A 260 -3.08 18.46 -6.23
C LEU A 260 -2.05 17.35 -6.12
N THR A 261 -0.79 17.74 -5.97
CA THR A 261 0.32 16.79 -5.79
C THR A 261 1.18 17.19 -4.60
N ILE A 262 1.57 16.22 -3.78
CA ILE A 262 2.50 16.40 -2.66
C ILE A 262 3.82 15.72 -3.00
N ALA A 263 4.94 16.42 -2.80
CA ALA A 263 6.27 15.82 -2.93
C ALA A 263 6.62 15.10 -1.62
N LEU A 264 6.94 13.80 -1.68
CA LEU A 264 7.31 13.01 -0.51
C LEU A 264 8.75 12.54 -0.68
N ILE A 265 9.68 13.25 -0.05
CA ILE A 265 11.13 13.05 -0.19
C ILE A 265 11.62 12.24 1.00
N TYR A 266 12.29 11.12 0.77
CA TYR A 266 12.77 10.26 1.85
C TYR A 266 14.12 9.60 1.56
N ALA A 267 14.79 9.15 2.62
CA ALA A 267 15.94 8.24 2.56
C ALA A 267 15.69 7.10 3.55
N SER A 268 16.37 5.95 3.40
CA SER A 268 16.19 4.85 4.33
C SER A 268 17.33 3.83 4.28
N ALA A 269 18.21 3.88 5.29
CA ALA A 269 19.31 2.93 5.40
C ALA A 269 18.85 1.46 5.58
N TYR A 270 17.81 1.24 6.39
CA TYR A 270 17.32 -0.11 6.75
C TYR A 270 15.84 -0.33 6.42
N GLY A 271 15.24 0.53 5.59
CA GLY A 271 13.85 0.39 5.13
C GLY A 271 12.76 0.89 6.09
N ASN A 272 13.05 1.13 7.38
CA ASN A 272 12.03 1.60 8.34
C ASN A 272 11.41 2.94 7.92
N THR A 273 12.23 3.95 7.60
CA THR A 273 11.73 5.25 7.12
C THR A 273 10.97 5.10 5.80
N ALA A 274 11.42 4.25 4.88
CA ALA A 274 10.68 3.97 3.63
C ALA A 274 9.31 3.34 3.92
N THR A 275 9.19 2.52 4.96
CA THR A 275 7.92 1.92 5.39
C THR A 275 6.95 2.99 5.91
N LEU A 276 7.44 3.94 6.70
CA LEU A 276 6.65 5.10 7.15
C LEU A 276 6.22 5.98 5.97
N ALA A 277 7.12 6.21 5.01
CA ALA A 277 6.87 6.98 3.80
C ALA A 277 5.69 6.41 3.00
N GLN A 278 5.61 5.09 2.86
CA GLN A 278 4.53 4.41 2.16
C GLN A 278 3.20 4.55 2.89
N ALA A 279 3.18 4.43 4.22
CA ALA A 279 1.97 4.62 5.01
C ALA A 279 1.43 6.06 4.87
N ILE A 280 2.30 7.06 4.95
CA ILE A 280 1.93 8.47 4.71
C ILE A 280 1.42 8.66 3.28
N ALA A 281 2.13 8.11 2.28
CA ALA A 281 1.73 8.21 0.88
C ALA A 281 0.34 7.63 0.63
N MET A 282 0.04 6.45 1.20
CA MET A 282 -1.28 5.81 1.15
C MET A 282 -2.36 6.73 1.72
N GLY A 283 -2.10 7.33 2.89
CA GLY A 283 -3.01 8.29 3.51
C GLY A 283 -3.34 9.49 2.62
N ILE A 284 -2.37 9.96 1.85
CA ILE A 284 -2.53 11.08 0.91
C ILE A 284 -3.29 10.66 -0.35
N THR A 285 -2.89 9.56 -0.99
CA THR A 285 -3.47 9.09 -2.26
C THR A 285 -4.94 8.68 -2.08
N LYS A 286 -5.28 7.99 -0.99
CA LYS A 286 -6.68 7.62 -0.70
C LYS A 286 -7.56 8.84 -0.43
N ALA A 287 -6.98 9.91 0.09
CA ALA A 287 -7.64 11.19 0.28
C ALA A 287 -7.73 12.00 -1.03
N GLY A 288 -7.43 11.42 -2.21
CA GLY A 288 -7.61 12.04 -3.51
C GLY A 288 -6.66 13.21 -3.75
N VAL A 289 -5.38 13.04 -3.38
CA VAL A 289 -4.27 13.94 -3.69
C VAL A 289 -3.12 13.08 -4.22
N ALA A 290 -2.50 13.46 -5.33
CA ALA A 290 -1.38 12.71 -5.86
C ALA A 290 -0.13 12.83 -4.97
N VAL A 291 0.71 11.81 -5.01
CA VAL A 291 2.02 11.82 -4.37
C VAL A 291 3.09 11.65 -5.44
N THR A 292 4.12 12.50 -5.40
CA THR A 292 5.39 12.29 -6.10
C THR A 292 6.40 11.86 -5.05
N ALA A 293 6.58 10.56 -4.88
CA ALA A 293 7.54 10.03 -3.93
C ALA A 293 8.95 9.99 -4.54
N ILE A 294 9.95 10.44 -3.78
CA ILE A 294 11.34 10.59 -4.22
C ILE A 294 12.25 9.95 -3.20
N ASN A 295 13.04 8.99 -3.65
CA ASN A 295 14.14 8.45 -2.85
C ASN A 295 15.37 9.32 -3.06
N ALA A 296 15.72 10.12 -2.06
CA ALA A 296 16.83 11.06 -2.11
C ALA A 296 18.17 10.35 -2.36
N GLU A 297 18.31 9.07 -1.99
CA GLU A 297 19.55 8.30 -2.19
C GLU A 297 19.86 8.03 -3.67
N SER A 298 18.85 8.06 -4.55
CA SER A 298 18.99 7.76 -5.97
C SER A 298 18.51 8.88 -6.89
N ALA A 299 17.90 9.94 -6.35
CA ALA A 299 17.31 11.01 -7.15
C ALA A 299 18.34 12.09 -7.49
N GLU A 300 18.23 12.63 -8.70
CA GLU A 300 19.04 13.77 -9.13
C GLU A 300 18.51 15.07 -8.51
N PRO A 301 19.37 16.07 -8.23
CA PRO A 301 18.96 17.35 -7.67
C PRO A 301 17.82 18.06 -8.43
N ASP A 302 17.83 17.99 -9.76
CA ASP A 302 16.80 18.60 -10.61
C ASP A 302 15.44 17.91 -10.51
N GLU A 303 15.42 16.60 -10.23
CA GLU A 303 14.18 15.84 -9.98
C GLU A 303 13.51 16.34 -8.70
N ILE A 304 14.31 16.51 -7.63
CA ILE A 304 13.86 17.04 -6.34
C ILE A 304 13.32 18.45 -6.52
N LYS A 305 14.07 19.33 -7.20
CA LYS A 305 13.65 20.71 -7.48
C LYS A 305 12.32 20.75 -8.23
N THR A 306 12.20 20.00 -9.33
CA THR A 306 11.00 19.96 -10.16
C THR A 306 9.77 19.50 -9.36
N ALA A 307 9.93 18.51 -8.48
CA ALA A 307 8.83 18.03 -7.64
C ALA A 307 8.42 19.05 -6.58
N ILE A 308 9.36 19.78 -5.98
CA ILE A 308 9.06 20.84 -5.01
C ILE A 308 8.31 21.98 -5.67
N GLU A 309 8.69 22.38 -6.88
CA GLU A 309 8.03 23.45 -7.63
C GLU A 309 6.57 23.08 -7.96
N LYS A 310 6.35 21.87 -8.50
CA LYS A 310 5.03 21.39 -8.94
C LYS A 310 4.10 20.99 -7.79
N SER A 311 4.62 20.69 -6.61
CA SER A 311 3.82 20.23 -5.48
C SER A 311 3.17 21.38 -4.70
N VAL A 312 2.04 21.10 -4.06
CA VAL A 312 1.31 22.05 -3.19
C VAL A 312 1.69 21.94 -1.71
N GLY A 313 2.55 20.98 -1.39
CA GLY A 313 3.13 20.70 -0.08
C GLY A 313 4.22 19.65 -0.22
N PHE A 314 5.11 19.58 0.74
CA PHE A 314 6.21 18.62 0.72
C PHE A 314 6.48 17.99 2.08
N ILE A 315 6.85 16.72 2.08
CA ILE A 315 7.05 15.92 3.27
C ILE A 315 8.45 15.31 3.21
N PHE A 316 9.19 15.38 4.32
CA PHE A 316 10.55 14.88 4.46
C PHE A 316 10.63 13.70 5.42
N GLY A 317 11.20 12.59 4.95
CA GLY A 317 11.46 11.37 5.69
C GLY A 317 12.95 11.10 5.86
N SER A 318 13.47 11.11 7.09
CA SER A 318 14.91 10.85 7.30
C SER A 318 15.16 9.82 8.39
N PRO A 319 16.06 8.85 8.18
CA PRO A 319 16.68 8.14 9.29
C PRO A 319 17.70 9.05 9.99
N THR A 320 18.20 8.61 11.14
CA THR A 320 19.35 9.23 11.80
C THR A 320 20.55 8.29 11.71
N LEU A 321 21.66 8.77 11.13
CA LEU A 321 22.92 8.03 10.99
C LEU A 321 24.04 8.83 11.66
N GLY A 322 24.62 8.29 12.73
CA GLY A 322 25.69 8.96 13.48
C GLY A 322 25.30 10.35 13.99
N GLY A 323 24.06 10.53 14.46
CA GLY A 323 23.53 11.82 14.93
C GLY A 323 23.18 12.82 13.83
N HIS A 324 23.22 12.42 12.55
CA HIS A 324 22.97 13.31 11.42
C HIS A 324 21.90 12.75 10.48
N ALA A 325 21.25 13.63 9.72
CA ALA A 325 20.49 13.23 8.53
C ALA A 325 21.48 12.73 7.44
N PRO A 326 21.12 11.73 6.63
CA PRO A 326 21.95 11.32 5.50
C PRO A 326 22.25 12.49 4.56
N THR A 327 23.45 12.53 3.97
CA THR A 327 23.85 13.57 3.01
C THR A 327 22.80 13.85 1.93
N PRO A 328 22.15 12.84 1.31
CA PRO A 328 21.12 13.10 0.31
C PRO A 328 19.91 13.89 0.84
N ILE A 329 19.53 13.68 2.11
CA ILE A 329 18.48 14.45 2.76
C ILE A 329 18.93 15.88 3.04
N GLN A 330 20.19 16.08 3.45
CA GLN A 330 20.73 17.44 3.66
C GLN A 330 20.75 18.24 2.35
N THR A 331 21.17 17.61 1.25
CA THR A 331 21.13 18.22 -0.09
C THR A 331 19.69 18.55 -0.51
N ALA A 332 18.76 17.60 -0.34
CA ALA A 332 17.35 17.82 -0.65
C ALA A 332 16.72 18.95 0.18
N LEU A 333 17.08 19.04 1.47
CA LEU A 333 16.66 20.14 2.34
C LEU A 333 17.19 21.48 1.83
N GLY A 334 18.46 21.56 1.46
CA GLY A 334 19.04 22.77 0.87
C GLY A 334 18.31 23.23 -0.39
N ILE A 335 18.08 22.31 -1.33
CA ILE A 335 17.29 22.57 -2.55
C ILE A 335 15.88 23.09 -2.18
N THR A 336 15.24 22.48 -1.19
CA THR A 336 13.89 22.87 -0.76
C THR A 336 13.85 24.25 -0.11
N LEU A 337 14.80 24.58 0.75
CA LEU A 337 14.84 25.89 1.40
C LEU A 337 15.15 27.01 0.39
N SER A 338 15.92 26.71 -0.67
CA SER A 338 16.22 27.67 -1.73
C SER A 338 15.10 27.88 -2.75
N ASN A 339 14.27 26.86 -3.01
CA ASN A 339 13.25 26.90 -4.08
C ASN A 339 11.79 26.83 -3.58
N GLY A 340 11.58 26.48 -2.31
CA GLY A 340 10.26 26.22 -1.74
C GLY A 340 9.46 27.49 -1.44
N ASP A 341 8.19 27.49 -1.84
CA ASP A 341 7.24 28.53 -1.44
C ASP A 341 6.80 28.32 0.01
N LYS A 342 7.05 29.32 0.87
CA LYS A 342 6.70 29.34 2.31
C LYS A 342 5.19 29.25 2.57
N SER A 343 4.37 29.49 1.55
CA SER A 343 2.91 29.34 1.66
C SER A 343 2.46 27.87 1.71
N LYS A 344 3.32 26.93 1.28
CA LYS A 344 3.09 25.48 1.23
C LYS A 344 3.20 24.84 2.62
N LEU A 345 2.46 23.75 2.82
CA LEU A 345 2.54 22.95 4.04
C LEU A 345 3.76 22.01 3.98
N VAL A 346 4.32 21.72 5.16
CA VAL A 346 5.43 20.79 5.33
C VAL A 346 5.11 19.68 6.31
N GLY A 347 5.69 18.50 6.09
CA GLY A 347 5.60 17.37 7.03
C GLY A 347 6.99 16.79 7.27
N VAL A 348 7.25 16.29 8.47
CA VAL A 348 8.54 15.66 8.80
C VAL A 348 8.29 14.35 9.52
N PHE A 349 9.01 13.30 9.13
CA PHE A 349 8.97 12.01 9.80
C PHE A 349 10.33 11.30 9.75
N GLY A 350 10.51 10.29 10.59
CA GLY A 350 11.74 9.50 10.58
C GLY A 350 11.74 8.31 11.52
N SER A 351 12.51 7.28 11.15
CA SER A 351 12.88 6.19 12.04
C SER A 351 14.29 6.38 12.58
N TYR A 352 14.53 6.01 13.83
CA TYR A 352 15.84 6.15 14.47
C TYR A 352 16.13 5.00 15.44
N GLY A 353 17.39 4.84 15.82
CA GLY A 353 17.80 3.83 16.81
C GLY A 353 17.79 4.39 18.23
N TRP A 354 18.92 4.99 18.63
CA TRP A 354 19.12 5.53 19.97
C TRP A 354 18.78 7.01 20.07
N SER A 355 19.11 7.79 19.04
CA SER A 355 18.90 9.24 18.95
C SER A 355 18.30 9.60 17.58
N GLY A 356 17.46 10.64 17.54
CA GLY A 356 16.58 10.98 16.42
C GLY A 356 16.81 12.38 15.83
N GLU A 357 18.05 12.88 15.89
CA GLU A 357 18.41 14.27 15.57
C GLU A 357 18.05 14.70 14.15
N ALA A 358 17.94 13.76 13.20
CA ALA A 358 17.59 14.09 11.82
C ALA A 358 16.17 14.70 11.72
N VAL A 359 15.22 14.20 12.51
CA VAL A 359 13.86 14.76 12.56
C VAL A 359 13.88 16.16 13.17
N ASP A 360 14.62 16.33 14.26
CA ASP A 360 14.76 17.62 14.96
C ASP A 360 15.43 18.67 14.07
N LEU A 361 16.47 18.28 13.33
CA LEU A 361 17.15 19.12 12.34
C LEU A 361 16.17 19.60 11.26
N LEU A 362 15.43 18.67 10.63
CA LEU A 362 14.48 18.99 9.58
C LEU A 362 13.37 19.89 10.09
N GLU A 363 12.79 19.54 11.24
CA GLU A 363 11.76 20.32 11.90
C GLU A 363 12.24 21.74 12.20
N GLY A 364 13.40 21.88 12.85
CA GLY A 364 13.98 23.17 13.19
C GLY A 364 14.21 24.03 11.95
N LYS A 365 14.82 23.46 10.90
CA LYS A 365 15.10 24.19 9.66
C LYS A 365 13.83 24.63 8.93
N PHE A 366 12.77 23.83 8.94
CA PHE A 366 11.49 24.26 8.37
C PHE A 366 10.78 25.30 9.23
N ARG A 367 10.83 25.20 10.57
CA ARG A 367 10.30 26.24 11.47
C ARG A 367 11.03 27.56 11.26
N ASP A 368 12.36 27.55 11.25
CA ASP A 368 13.21 28.72 10.99
C ASP A 368 12.96 29.32 9.60
N GLY A 369 12.68 28.46 8.61
CA GLY A 369 12.30 28.86 7.25
C GLY A 369 10.93 29.54 7.15
N GLY A 370 10.10 29.48 8.21
CA GLY A 370 8.76 30.06 8.28
C GLY A 370 7.65 29.15 7.72
N TYR A 371 7.89 27.84 7.63
CA TYR A 371 6.91 26.89 7.12
C TYR A 371 5.88 26.48 8.18
N ARG A 372 4.68 26.11 7.71
CA ARG A 372 3.61 25.56 8.55
C ARG A 372 3.52 24.06 8.38
N PHE A 373 3.37 23.36 9.49
CA PHE A 373 3.28 21.90 9.51
C PHE A 373 1.87 21.42 9.20
N GLY A 374 1.76 20.40 8.34
CA GLY A 374 0.49 19.73 8.05
C GLY A 374 0.12 18.66 9.07
N PHE A 375 1.08 18.19 9.87
CA PHE A 375 0.92 17.29 11.01
C PHE A 375 2.13 17.42 11.95
N GLU A 376 1.99 16.96 13.19
CA GLU A 376 3.08 16.92 14.17
C GLU A 376 4.20 15.96 13.72
N PRO A 377 5.49 16.36 13.79
CA PRO A 377 6.59 15.54 13.30
C PRO A 377 6.64 14.13 13.93
N ILE A 378 6.64 13.10 13.08
CA ILE A 378 6.55 11.70 13.50
C ILE A 378 7.95 11.12 13.74
N ARG A 379 8.19 10.62 14.96
CA ARG A 379 9.45 9.99 15.37
C ARG A 379 9.19 8.54 15.75
N VAL A 380 9.86 7.61 15.10
CA VAL A 380 9.67 6.17 15.34
C VAL A 380 10.97 5.52 15.75
N LYS A 381 11.00 4.96 16.96
CA LYS A 381 12.16 4.21 17.45
C LYS A 381 12.15 2.80 16.86
N PHE A 382 13.24 2.41 16.20
CA PHE A 382 13.42 1.13 15.53
C PHE A 382 12.32 0.81 14.50
N LYS A 383 11.84 -0.44 14.52
CA LYS A 383 10.93 -1.00 13.52
C LYS A 383 9.49 -0.53 13.76
N PRO A 384 8.78 0.00 12.74
CA PRO A 384 7.38 0.41 12.88
C PRO A 384 6.47 -0.76 13.26
N THR A 385 5.46 -0.48 14.09
CA THR A 385 4.36 -1.39 14.41
C THR A 385 3.12 -1.06 13.56
N GLU A 386 2.12 -1.93 13.58
CA GLU A 386 0.84 -1.68 12.88
C GLU A 386 0.15 -0.40 13.34
N ALA A 387 0.12 -0.12 14.65
CA ALA A 387 -0.39 1.14 15.20
C ALA A 387 0.35 2.37 14.64
N ILE A 388 1.68 2.29 14.54
CA ILE A 388 2.49 3.38 13.99
C ILE A 388 2.20 3.60 12.50
N LEU A 389 2.07 2.52 11.72
CA LEU A 389 1.69 2.63 10.31
C LEU A 389 0.31 3.27 10.16
N LYS A 390 -0.62 2.94 11.07
CA LYS A 390 -1.94 3.56 11.08
C LYS A 390 -1.87 5.06 11.37
N THR A 391 -1.08 5.47 12.38
CA THR A 391 -0.83 6.89 12.67
C THR A 391 -0.23 7.61 11.46
N CYS A 392 0.72 7.00 10.76
CA CYS A 392 1.31 7.57 9.55
C CYS A 392 0.29 7.74 8.40
N GLU A 393 -0.57 6.75 8.19
CA GLU A 393 -1.67 6.83 7.23
C GLU A 393 -2.65 7.97 7.57
N GLU A 394 -3.05 8.08 8.83
CA GLU A 394 -3.91 9.17 9.32
C GLU A 394 -3.26 10.54 9.12
N ALA A 395 -1.97 10.68 9.45
CA ALA A 395 -1.21 11.91 9.22
C ALA A 395 -1.16 12.30 7.74
N GLY A 396 -1.00 11.33 6.84
CA GLY A 396 -1.07 11.56 5.38
C GLY A 396 -2.44 12.06 4.93
N THR A 397 -3.52 11.47 5.46
CA THR A 397 -4.90 11.90 5.19
C THR A 397 -5.15 13.33 5.69
N ASP A 398 -4.72 13.64 6.91
CA ASP A 398 -4.87 14.98 7.50
C ASP A 398 -4.09 16.02 6.69
N PHE A 399 -2.88 15.69 6.23
CA PHE A 399 -2.10 16.57 5.37
C PHE A 399 -2.84 16.87 4.05
N ALA A 400 -3.37 15.84 3.39
CA ALA A 400 -4.14 15.99 2.15
C ALA A 400 -5.38 16.87 2.35
N GLN A 401 -6.12 16.68 3.45
CA GLN A 401 -7.28 17.50 3.81
C GLN A 401 -6.88 18.95 4.08
N ALA A 402 -5.78 19.19 4.80
CA ALA A 402 -5.27 20.52 5.10
C ALA A 402 -4.91 21.30 3.82
N VAL A 403 -4.23 20.63 2.87
CA VAL A 403 -3.90 21.21 1.57
C VAL A 403 -5.15 21.53 0.75
N LYS A 404 -6.12 20.59 0.68
CA LYS A 404 -7.41 20.82 0.00
C LYS A 404 -8.17 22.02 0.58
N LYS A 405 -8.20 22.13 1.91
CA LYS A 405 -8.85 23.25 2.62
C LYS A 405 -8.16 24.58 2.33
N ALA A 406 -6.83 24.62 2.36
CA ALA A 406 -6.05 25.82 2.07
C ALA A 406 -6.27 26.33 0.63
N ARG A 407 -6.47 25.42 -0.34
CA ARG A 407 -6.82 25.80 -1.72
C ARG A 407 -8.24 26.32 -1.84
N LYS A 408 -9.22 25.63 -1.23
CA LYS A 408 -10.63 26.08 -1.24
C LYS A 408 -10.80 27.48 -0.62
N SER A 409 -10.07 27.81 0.45
CA SER A 409 -10.14 29.15 1.05
C SER A 409 -9.56 30.27 0.18
N ARG A 410 -8.71 29.95 -0.81
CA ARG A 410 -8.08 30.91 -1.73
C ARG A 410 -8.93 31.18 -2.98
N GLN A 411 -9.97 30.38 -3.24
CA GLN A 411 -10.89 30.62 -4.36
C GLN A 411 -12.03 31.57 -3.94
N PRO A 412 -12.35 32.60 -4.75
CA PRO A 412 -13.47 33.49 -4.44
C PRO A 412 -14.78 32.70 -4.40
N LYS A 413 -15.57 32.87 -3.33
CA LYS A 413 -16.91 32.28 -3.21
C LYS A 413 -17.76 32.79 -4.38
N THR A 414 -18.05 31.92 -5.34
CA THR A 414 -19.00 32.23 -6.39
C THR A 414 -20.38 32.35 -5.75
N ASN A 415 -21.02 33.51 -5.85
CA ASN A 415 -22.41 33.68 -5.44
C ASN A 415 -23.27 32.77 -6.32
N VAL A 416 -23.78 31.69 -5.72
CA VAL A 416 -24.55 30.69 -6.47
C VAL A 416 -25.97 31.20 -6.63
N ASN A 417 -26.26 31.84 -7.76
CA ASN A 417 -27.61 31.88 -8.28
C ASN A 417 -28.05 30.44 -8.57
N GLN A 418 -29.30 30.10 -8.20
CA GLN A 418 -29.94 28.79 -8.25
C GLN A 418 -29.67 27.99 -9.54
N SER A 419 -28.52 27.33 -9.60
CA SER A 419 -28.12 26.51 -10.73
C SER A 419 -28.85 25.15 -10.66
N GLN A 420 -28.93 24.42 -11.78
CA GLN A 420 -29.44 23.04 -11.76
C GLN A 420 -28.63 22.12 -10.83
N SER A 421 -27.34 22.38 -10.65
CA SER A 421 -26.46 21.64 -9.72
C SER A 421 -26.94 21.78 -8.27
N ASP A 422 -27.37 22.98 -7.87
CA ASP A 422 -27.91 23.24 -6.53
C ASP A 422 -29.24 22.52 -6.32
N ARG A 423 -30.13 22.51 -7.31
CA ARG A 423 -31.42 21.82 -7.21
C ARG A 423 -31.24 20.31 -7.03
N ARG A 424 -30.32 19.72 -7.79
CA ARG A 424 -29.97 18.29 -7.68
C ARG A 424 -29.42 17.97 -6.29
N SER A 425 -28.53 18.82 -5.79
CA SER A 425 -27.92 18.68 -4.47
C SER A 425 -28.94 18.83 -3.34
N GLN A 426 -29.86 19.78 -3.44
CA GLN A 426 -30.96 19.94 -2.49
C GLN A 426 -31.90 18.73 -2.48
N ALA A 427 -32.22 18.17 -3.65
CA ALA A 427 -33.01 16.95 -3.76
C ALA A 427 -32.30 15.75 -3.12
N LEU A 428 -31.00 15.55 -3.39
CA LEU A 428 -30.19 14.53 -2.73
C LEU A 428 -30.15 14.69 -1.21
N GLY A 429 -30.14 15.93 -0.70
CA GLY A 429 -30.20 16.21 0.74
C GLY A 429 -31.48 15.73 1.42
N ARG A 430 -32.54 15.41 0.65
CA ARG A 430 -33.80 14.86 1.18
C ARG A 430 -33.75 13.36 1.44
N LEU A 431 -32.71 12.66 0.99
CA LEU A 431 -32.48 11.27 1.37
C LEU A 431 -32.17 11.19 2.86
N VAL A 432 -33.02 10.49 3.60
CA VAL A 432 -32.89 10.30 5.04
C VAL A 432 -32.23 8.95 5.30
N GLY A 433 -31.28 8.93 6.24
CA GLY A 433 -30.67 7.71 6.74
C GLY A 433 -30.67 7.70 8.27
N SER A 434 -30.61 6.50 8.84
CA SER A 434 -30.43 6.31 10.28
C SER A 434 -29.08 6.89 10.71
N LEU A 435 -29.07 7.58 11.84
CA LEU A 435 -27.84 8.05 12.46
C LEU A 435 -27.24 6.90 13.26
N CYS A 436 -26.05 6.48 12.85
CA CYS A 436 -25.34 5.35 13.43
C CYS A 436 -23.87 5.71 13.69
N ILE A 437 -23.21 4.91 14.53
CA ILE A 437 -21.77 4.94 14.70
C ILE A 437 -21.22 3.56 14.36
N VAL A 438 -20.39 3.50 13.31
CA VAL A 438 -19.62 2.31 12.97
C VAL A 438 -18.42 2.27 13.88
N THR A 439 -18.21 1.17 14.59
CA THR A 439 -17.04 0.92 15.44
C THR A 439 -16.37 -0.38 15.01
N CYS A 440 -15.06 -0.47 15.16
CA CYS A 440 -14.31 -1.69 14.87
C CYS A 440 -13.08 -1.80 15.77
N GLU A 441 -12.63 -3.03 15.96
CA GLU A 441 -11.41 -3.37 16.68
C GLU A 441 -10.71 -4.51 15.93
N LEU A 442 -9.48 -4.29 15.48
CA LEU A 442 -8.67 -5.27 14.76
C LEU A 442 -7.27 -5.29 15.38
N GLY A 443 -6.99 -6.31 16.19
CA GLY A 443 -5.78 -6.33 17.01
C GLY A 443 -5.76 -5.15 17.99
N GLU A 444 -4.72 -4.31 17.89
CA GLU A 444 -4.59 -3.10 18.71
C GLU A 444 -5.27 -1.87 18.09
N LEU A 445 -5.73 -1.96 16.84
CA LEU A 445 -6.35 -0.84 16.13
C LEU A 445 -7.84 -0.73 16.50
N ARG A 446 -8.27 0.47 16.88
CA ARG A 446 -9.67 0.79 17.16
C ARG A 446 -10.12 1.96 16.31
N GLY A 447 -11.29 1.85 15.70
CA GLY A 447 -11.81 2.86 14.79
C GLY A 447 -13.28 3.16 15.07
N ALA A 448 -13.68 4.41 14.86
CA ALA A 448 -15.06 4.84 14.93
C ALA A 448 -15.38 5.90 13.88
N MET A 449 -16.61 5.88 13.37
CA MET A 449 -17.11 6.88 12.43
C MET A 449 -18.62 7.06 12.57
N LEU A 450 -19.08 8.31 12.60
CA LEU A 450 -20.48 8.64 12.41
C LEU A 450 -20.91 8.31 10.97
N ALA A 451 -21.94 7.47 10.83
CA ALA A 451 -22.50 7.06 9.55
C ALA A 451 -23.98 7.45 9.48
N SER A 452 -24.38 8.07 8.37
CA SER A 452 -25.79 8.38 8.09
C SER A 452 -26.25 7.92 6.71
N TRP A 453 -25.45 7.08 6.05
CA TRP A 453 -25.75 6.43 4.78
C TRP A 453 -25.75 4.92 5.01
N VAL A 454 -26.81 4.46 5.67
CA VAL A 454 -27.00 3.07 6.08
C VAL A 454 -28.38 2.62 5.63
N SER A 455 -28.48 1.43 5.03
CA SER A 455 -29.74 0.82 4.61
C SER A 455 -29.69 -0.69 4.79
N GLN A 456 -30.82 -1.31 5.15
CA GLN A 456 -30.95 -2.76 4.97
C GLN A 456 -30.91 -3.08 3.47
N ALA A 457 -30.23 -4.16 3.11
CA ALA A 457 -30.01 -4.58 1.73
C ALA A 457 -30.60 -5.97 1.44
N THR A 458 -30.61 -6.88 2.42
CA THR A 458 -31.03 -8.27 2.23
C THR A 458 -31.70 -8.85 3.48
N PHE A 459 -32.59 -9.84 3.26
CA PHE A 459 -33.23 -10.63 4.32
C PHE A 459 -32.50 -11.95 4.60
N THR A 460 -31.89 -12.57 3.59
CA THR A 460 -31.24 -13.88 3.71
C THR A 460 -29.97 -13.94 2.85
N PRO A 461 -28.78 -13.99 3.46
CA PRO A 461 -28.52 -13.66 4.88
C PRO A 461 -28.96 -12.21 5.20
N PRO A 462 -29.25 -11.86 6.47
CA PRO A 462 -29.55 -10.48 6.85
C PRO A 462 -28.36 -9.59 6.55
N GLY A 463 -28.55 -8.56 5.74
CA GLY A 463 -27.45 -7.71 5.30
C GLY A 463 -27.83 -6.25 5.13
N LEU A 464 -26.83 -5.40 5.17
CA LEU A 464 -26.94 -3.96 5.12
C LEU A 464 -25.85 -3.34 4.26
N THR A 465 -26.09 -2.13 3.80
CA THR A 465 -25.09 -1.30 3.14
C THR A 465 -24.70 -0.11 4.01
N ILE A 466 -23.41 0.26 3.95
CA ILE A 466 -22.87 1.47 4.56
C ILE A 466 -21.98 2.15 3.54
N ALA A 467 -22.15 3.46 3.34
CA ALA A 467 -21.22 4.24 2.55
C ALA A 467 -20.16 4.89 3.46
N VAL A 468 -18.88 4.67 3.13
CA VAL A 468 -17.71 5.13 3.90
C VAL A 468 -16.82 5.97 2.99
N ALA A 469 -16.58 7.23 3.35
CA ALA A 469 -15.69 8.09 2.55
C ALA A 469 -14.25 7.56 2.60
N LYS A 470 -13.54 7.60 1.47
CA LYS A 470 -12.16 7.07 1.34
C LYS A 470 -11.15 7.76 2.26
N GLU A 471 -11.42 9.02 2.59
CA GLU A 471 -10.60 9.83 3.49
C GLU A 471 -10.90 9.62 4.99
N ARG A 472 -11.79 8.68 5.35
CA ARG A 472 -12.06 8.39 6.76
C ARG A 472 -11.02 7.44 7.31
N ALA A 473 -10.55 7.71 8.53
CA ALA A 473 -9.56 6.86 9.19
C ALA A 473 -10.02 5.40 9.33
N ILE A 474 -11.30 5.18 9.64
CA ILE A 474 -11.87 3.83 9.80
C ILE A 474 -11.87 3.01 8.50
N GLU A 475 -11.74 3.64 7.33
CA GLU A 475 -11.88 2.97 6.04
C GLU A 475 -10.91 1.80 5.88
N SER A 476 -9.67 1.94 6.36
CA SER A 476 -8.66 0.89 6.27
C SER A 476 -8.93 -0.31 7.20
N LEU A 477 -9.97 -0.24 8.04
CA LEU A 477 -10.37 -1.31 8.98
C LEU A 477 -11.62 -2.05 8.48
N LEU A 478 -12.20 -1.63 7.36
CA LEU A 478 -13.45 -2.14 6.81
C LEU A 478 -13.22 -2.86 5.46
N TYR A 479 -12.13 -3.61 5.33
CA TYR A 479 -11.86 -4.51 4.21
C TYR A 479 -12.73 -5.76 4.26
N SER A 480 -12.84 -6.48 3.14
CA SER A 480 -13.64 -7.69 3.05
C SER A 480 -13.16 -8.75 4.07
N GLY A 481 -14.10 -9.33 4.81
CA GLY A 481 -13.85 -10.27 5.90
C GLY A 481 -13.68 -9.65 7.29
N THR A 482 -13.52 -8.32 7.43
CA THR A 482 -13.33 -7.72 8.75
C THR A 482 -14.65 -7.57 9.53
N PRO A 483 -14.62 -7.75 10.86
CA PRO A 483 -15.77 -7.50 11.72
C PRO A 483 -15.89 -6.00 12.05
N PHE A 484 -17.12 -5.54 12.23
CA PHE A 484 -17.43 -4.24 12.81
C PHE A 484 -18.74 -4.28 13.58
N VAL A 485 -19.04 -3.24 14.36
CA VAL A 485 -20.31 -3.07 15.05
C VAL A 485 -20.98 -1.80 14.54
N LEU A 486 -22.25 -1.91 14.14
CA LEU A 486 -23.09 -0.78 13.81
C LEU A 486 -23.93 -0.41 15.03
N ASN A 487 -23.64 0.72 15.64
CA ASN A 487 -24.38 1.26 16.80
C ASN A 487 -25.44 2.23 16.29
N ILE A 488 -26.72 1.89 16.46
CA ILE A 488 -27.87 2.69 16.01
C ILE A 488 -28.20 3.68 17.13
N LEU A 489 -28.28 4.98 16.83
CA LEU A 489 -28.47 5.99 17.87
C LEU A 489 -29.95 6.25 18.16
N GLN A 490 -30.25 6.64 19.40
CA GLN A 490 -31.61 6.97 19.85
C GLN A 490 -31.94 8.46 19.61
N GLU A 491 -33.11 8.73 19.07
CA GLU A 491 -33.65 10.09 18.92
C GLU A 491 -33.76 10.78 20.29
N GLY A 492 -33.35 12.05 20.38
CA GLY A 492 -33.30 12.79 21.65
C GLY A 492 -32.08 12.53 22.55
N GLN A 493 -31.32 11.44 22.35
CA GLN A 493 -30.10 11.14 23.14
C GLN A 493 -28.81 11.14 22.30
N HIS A 494 -28.92 11.06 20.97
CA HIS A 494 -27.78 10.94 20.06
C HIS A 494 -26.80 12.13 20.03
N LEU A 495 -27.18 13.31 20.53
CA LEU A 495 -26.41 14.55 20.33
C LEU A 495 -25.01 14.52 20.96
N ALA A 496 -24.84 13.89 22.12
CA ALA A 496 -23.55 13.79 22.79
C ALA A 496 -22.57 12.92 21.97
N LEU A 497 -23.00 11.70 21.63
CA LEU A 497 -22.24 10.78 20.78
C LEU A 497 -21.94 11.39 19.40
N MET A 498 -22.94 12.01 18.77
CA MET A 498 -22.76 12.68 17.48
C MET A 498 -21.69 13.77 17.54
N LYS A 499 -21.74 14.66 18.55
CA LYS A 499 -20.73 15.72 18.73
C LYS A 499 -19.33 15.12 18.96
N HIS A 500 -19.24 14.06 19.75
CA HIS A 500 -17.96 13.39 20.03
C HIS A 500 -17.34 12.80 18.77
N PHE A 501 -18.09 12.04 17.97
CA PHE A 501 -17.55 11.39 16.76
C PHE A 501 -17.49 12.30 15.52
N LEU A 502 -18.01 13.53 15.60
CA LEU A 502 -17.80 14.57 14.59
C LEU A 502 -16.55 15.41 14.82
N LYS A 503 -15.99 15.43 16.04
CA LYS A 503 -14.80 16.22 16.31
C LYS A 503 -13.59 15.67 15.52
N PRO A 504 -12.66 16.53 15.08
CA PRO A 504 -11.39 16.05 14.52
C PRO A 504 -10.60 15.32 15.60
N PHE A 505 -10.01 14.18 15.25
CA PHE A 505 -9.09 13.44 16.11
C PHE A 505 -7.69 13.52 15.50
N SER A 506 -6.69 13.78 16.33
CA SER A 506 -5.30 13.72 15.89
C SER A 506 -4.91 12.28 15.52
N PRO A 507 -3.90 12.08 14.65
CA PRO A 507 -3.42 10.75 14.31
C PRO A 507 -3.03 9.94 15.55
N GLY A 508 -3.60 8.74 15.69
CA GLY A 508 -3.41 7.86 16.84
C GLY A 508 -4.15 8.25 18.14
N GLU A 509 -4.97 9.31 18.14
CA GLU A 509 -5.79 9.69 19.30
C GLU A 509 -6.87 8.63 19.58
N ASP A 510 -7.11 8.31 20.86
CA ASP A 510 -8.17 7.38 21.25
C ASP A 510 -9.57 7.98 20.99
N ARG A 511 -10.22 7.44 19.97
CA ARG A 511 -11.58 7.84 19.55
C ARG A 511 -12.66 7.50 20.57
N PHE A 512 -12.38 6.64 21.54
CA PHE A 512 -13.34 6.18 22.55
C PHE A 512 -13.09 6.81 23.93
N ALA A 513 -12.15 7.73 24.05
CA ALA A 513 -11.88 8.42 25.30
C ALA A 513 -13.17 9.07 25.86
N ASN A 514 -13.50 8.73 27.11
CA ASN A 514 -14.72 9.14 27.82
C ASN A 514 -16.05 8.65 27.20
N ILE A 515 -16.02 7.56 26.42
CA ILE A 515 -17.23 6.89 25.91
C ILE A 515 -17.35 5.53 26.57
N GLU A 516 -18.48 5.29 27.23
CA GLU A 516 -18.76 3.97 27.83
C GLU A 516 -19.02 2.94 26.73
N THR A 517 -18.25 1.85 26.75
CA THR A 517 -18.34 0.78 25.77
C THR A 517 -18.34 -0.59 26.42
N THR A 518 -19.04 -1.53 25.79
CA THR A 518 -18.92 -2.97 26.06
C THR A 518 -18.36 -3.68 24.83
N LYS A 519 -17.88 -4.91 24.98
CA LYS A 519 -17.27 -5.66 23.88
C LYS A 519 -18.28 -6.63 23.25
N ALA A 520 -18.45 -6.53 21.94
CA ALA A 520 -19.23 -7.49 21.15
C ALA A 520 -18.53 -8.85 21.06
N GLU A 521 -19.24 -9.89 20.63
CA GLU A 521 -18.64 -11.20 20.42
C GLU A 521 -17.64 -11.20 19.26
N ASN A 522 -17.90 -10.41 18.22
CA ASN A 522 -16.95 -10.15 17.13
C ASN A 522 -15.77 -9.23 17.52
N GLY A 523 -15.71 -8.81 18.79
CA GLY A 523 -14.64 -7.98 19.36
C GLY A 523 -14.86 -6.47 19.25
N GLY A 524 -15.81 -6.01 18.44
CA GLY A 524 -16.02 -4.58 18.22
C GLY A 524 -16.65 -3.84 19.43
N PRO A 525 -16.40 -2.54 19.60
CA PRO A 525 -17.02 -1.77 20.70
C PRO A 525 -18.52 -1.51 20.49
N ILE A 526 -19.35 -1.89 21.45
CA ILE A 526 -20.76 -1.51 21.54
C ILE A 526 -20.87 -0.28 22.44
N LEU A 527 -21.54 0.77 21.97
CA LEU A 527 -21.75 1.99 22.75
C LEU A 527 -22.93 1.79 23.73
N ALA A 528 -22.73 2.06 25.02
CA ALA A 528 -23.77 1.82 26.04
C ALA A 528 -25.06 2.64 25.84
N GLU A 529 -24.91 3.86 25.30
CA GLU A 529 -26.00 4.79 24.99
C GLU A 529 -26.65 4.55 23.61
N ALA A 530 -26.23 3.53 22.85
CA ALA A 530 -26.87 3.22 21.58
C ALA A 530 -28.28 2.63 21.77
N LEU A 531 -29.21 2.94 20.88
CA LEU A 531 -30.56 2.35 20.86
C LEU A 531 -30.49 0.83 20.66
N ALA A 532 -29.65 0.40 19.72
CA ALA A 532 -29.43 -0.98 19.33
C ALA A 532 -28.05 -1.13 18.70
N TYR A 533 -27.56 -2.36 18.60
CA TYR A 533 -26.34 -2.67 17.85
C TYR A 533 -26.52 -3.87 16.93
N LEU A 534 -25.74 -3.90 15.86
CA LEU A 534 -25.56 -5.07 14.99
C LEU A 534 -24.09 -5.43 14.91
N GLU A 535 -23.76 -6.70 15.16
CA GLU A 535 -22.44 -7.28 14.88
C GLU A 535 -22.42 -7.67 13.41
N CYS A 536 -21.52 -7.06 12.65
CA CYS A 536 -21.47 -7.19 11.21
C CYS A 536 -20.12 -7.74 10.76
N ARG A 537 -20.11 -8.39 9.60
CA ARG A 537 -18.90 -8.76 8.87
C ARG A 537 -18.98 -8.17 7.46
N VAL A 538 -17.92 -7.51 7.01
CA VAL A 538 -17.84 -7.01 5.63
C VAL A 538 -17.80 -8.20 4.68
N GLU A 539 -18.73 -8.23 3.73
CA GLU A 539 -18.78 -9.28 2.69
C GLU A 539 -18.16 -8.78 1.40
N GLN A 540 -18.50 -7.56 0.98
CA GLN A 540 -18.04 -6.97 -0.28
C GLN A 540 -17.90 -5.46 -0.17
N ARG A 541 -17.07 -4.90 -1.05
CA ARG A 541 -16.88 -3.46 -1.21
C ARG A 541 -16.96 -3.08 -2.68
N MET A 542 -17.64 -1.99 -2.96
CA MET A 542 -17.75 -1.40 -4.28
C MET A 542 -17.19 0.02 -4.26
N GLU A 543 -16.31 0.32 -5.20
CA GLU A 543 -15.75 1.66 -5.33
C GLU A 543 -16.80 2.60 -5.96
N CYS A 544 -17.10 3.72 -5.30
CA CYS A 544 -18.13 4.67 -5.71
C CYS A 544 -17.61 6.10 -5.58
N GLY A 545 -16.86 6.58 -6.58
CA GLY A 545 -16.33 7.95 -6.58
C GLY A 545 -15.43 8.21 -5.37
N ASP A 546 -15.87 9.08 -4.45
CA ASP A 546 -15.19 9.45 -3.21
C ASP A 546 -15.51 8.53 -2.00
N HIS A 547 -16.40 7.56 -2.18
CA HIS A 547 -16.82 6.60 -1.15
C HIS A 547 -16.57 5.15 -1.56
N TRP A 548 -16.53 4.28 -0.56
CA TRP A 548 -16.78 2.85 -0.69
C TRP A 548 -18.22 2.56 -0.28
N LEU A 549 -18.96 1.83 -1.10
CA LEU A 549 -20.19 1.17 -0.66
C LEU A 549 -19.82 -0.20 -0.11
N ILE A 550 -20.06 -0.40 1.18
CA ILE A 550 -19.77 -1.64 1.87
C ILE A 550 -21.07 -2.43 2.00
N TYR A 551 -21.09 -3.67 1.53
CA TYR A 551 -22.13 -4.64 1.85
C TYR A 551 -21.64 -5.55 2.98
N ALA A 552 -22.44 -5.67 4.02
CA ALA A 552 -22.10 -6.42 5.22
C ALA A 552 -23.23 -7.34 5.65
N ILE A 553 -22.87 -8.50 6.20
CA ILE A 553 -23.80 -9.43 6.82
C ILE A 553 -23.92 -9.08 8.29
N ALA A 554 -25.15 -8.93 8.78
CA ALA A 554 -25.44 -8.80 10.20
C ALA A 554 -25.56 -10.21 10.81
N GLU A 555 -24.61 -10.57 11.65
CA GLU A 555 -24.50 -11.91 12.24
C GLU A 555 -25.26 -11.99 13.57
N LYS A 556 -25.23 -10.90 14.35
CA LYS A 556 -25.94 -10.76 15.63
C LYS A 556 -26.42 -9.33 15.84
N GLY A 557 -27.29 -9.13 16.81
CA GLY A 557 -27.73 -7.81 17.22
C GLY A 557 -28.69 -7.82 18.39
N LYS A 558 -28.83 -6.67 19.05
CA LYS A 558 -29.73 -6.50 20.18
C LYS A 558 -30.22 -5.06 20.28
N VAL A 559 -31.49 -4.90 20.64
CA VAL A 559 -32.06 -3.62 21.06
C VAL A 559 -31.71 -3.40 22.54
N LEU A 560 -31.03 -2.30 22.85
CA LEU A 560 -30.57 -1.98 24.20
C LEU A 560 -31.60 -1.16 24.97
N HIS A 561 -32.23 -0.19 24.30
CA HIS A 561 -33.20 0.74 24.89
C HIS A 561 -34.48 0.79 24.05
N GLN A 562 -35.59 1.21 24.65
CA GLN A 562 -36.83 1.49 23.90
C GLN A 562 -36.84 2.95 23.44
N GLY A 563 -37.16 3.19 22.16
CA GLY A 563 -37.20 4.53 21.59
C GLY A 563 -37.28 4.52 20.07
N LEU A 564 -37.19 5.72 19.50
CA LEU A 564 -37.11 5.91 18.04
C LEU A 564 -35.66 6.01 17.60
N THR A 565 -35.36 5.48 16.41
CA THR A 565 -34.07 5.64 15.76
C THR A 565 -33.84 7.11 15.40
N ALA A 566 -32.67 7.64 15.74
CA ALA A 566 -32.26 8.97 15.31
C ALA A 566 -32.05 9.02 13.79
N ILE A 567 -32.44 10.13 13.17
CA ILE A 567 -32.33 10.33 11.72
C ILE A 567 -31.58 11.61 11.39
N HIS A 568 -30.79 11.58 10.32
CA HIS A 568 -30.05 12.76 9.87
C HIS A 568 -30.77 13.47 8.72
N HIS A 569 -31.26 14.67 8.97
CA HIS A 569 -31.84 15.54 7.93
C HIS A 569 -30.79 16.49 7.36
N ARG A 570 -30.63 16.48 6.03
CA ARG A 570 -29.73 17.40 5.32
C ARG A 570 -30.49 18.39 4.45
N LYS A 571 -29.86 19.54 4.21
CA LYS A 571 -30.35 20.55 3.26
C LYS A 571 -29.71 20.40 1.88
N SER A 572 -28.57 19.72 1.79
CA SER A 572 -27.81 19.46 0.58
C SER A 572 -27.16 18.08 0.66
N GLY A 573 -27.05 17.39 -0.47
CA GLY A 573 -26.33 16.12 -0.60
C GLY A 573 -24.84 16.27 -0.95
N SER A 574 -24.34 17.50 -1.15
CA SER A 574 -22.94 17.73 -1.58
C SER A 574 -21.95 17.91 -0.43
N TYR A 575 -22.43 18.04 0.81
CA TYR A 575 -21.61 18.18 2.01
C TYR A 575 -22.38 17.72 3.24
N TYR A 576 -21.64 17.36 4.29
CA TYR A 576 -22.18 16.96 5.60
C TYR A 576 -22.59 18.17 6.43
#